data_AF-A0AAN9JDU0-F1
#
_entry.id   AF-A0AAN9JDU0-F1
#
_cell.length_a   1.000
_cell.length_b   1.000
_cell.length_c   1.000
_cell.angle_alpha   90.00
_cell.angle_beta   90.00
_cell.angle_gamma   90.00
#
_symmetry.space_group_name_H-M   'P 1'
#
loop_
_entity.id
_entity.type
_entity.pdbx_description
1 polymer ?
#
loop_
_entity_poly.entity_id
_entity_poly.type
_entity_poly.pdbx_seq_one_letter_code
_entity_poly.pdbx_strand_id
1 'polypeptide(L)'
;MVPQAEKTFKFNRSRQTFRQDMPYLQDGRPVDMVLNPLGVPSRMNVGQIFECSLGLAGGLLDRHSRIAPFDERYEQEASRKLVFSELYEASKQRA
;
A
#
# COMPACT_ATOMS: atom_id res chain seq x y z
N MET A 1 -14.69 -43.90 7.17
CA MET A 1 -13.41 -43.19 7.37
C MET A 1 -13.11 -42.43 6.09
N VAL A 2 -13.56 -41.17 6.01
CA VAL A 2 -13.46 -40.33 4.80
C VAL A 2 -12.22 -39.44 4.95
N PRO A 3 -11.31 -39.35 3.96
CA PRO A 3 -10.10 -38.56 4.09
C PRO A 3 -10.44 -37.08 4.25
N GLN A 4 -9.84 -36.46 5.27
CA GLN A 4 -9.99 -35.05 5.59
C GLN A 4 -9.53 -34.17 4.42
N ALA A 5 -10.39 -33.22 4.10
CA ALA A 5 -10.26 -32.22 3.04
C ALA A 5 -8.83 -31.68 2.89
N GLU A 6 -8.32 -31.75 1.65
CA GLU A 6 -7.26 -30.90 1.17
C GLU A 6 -7.56 -29.45 1.57
N LYS A 7 -6.81 -28.94 2.53
CA LYS A 7 -6.68 -27.50 2.75
C LYS A 7 -5.97 -26.92 1.52
N THR A 8 -6.74 -26.69 0.46
CA THR A 8 -6.30 -25.89 -0.68
C THR A 8 -6.04 -24.50 -0.15
N PHE A 9 -4.77 -24.26 0.16
CA PHE A 9 -4.22 -22.93 0.42
C PHE A 9 -4.45 -22.14 -0.86
N LYS A 10 -5.56 -21.37 -0.92
CA LYS A 10 -5.86 -20.51 -2.06
C LYS A 10 -4.80 -19.42 -2.12
N PHE A 11 -3.79 -19.64 -2.95
CA PHE A 11 -2.86 -18.62 -3.39
C PHE A 11 -3.69 -17.56 -4.13
N ASN A 12 -3.62 -16.30 -3.67
CA ASN A 12 -4.35 -15.17 -4.27
C ASN A 12 -3.96 -15.08 -5.75
N ARG A 13 -4.87 -15.42 -6.67
CA ARG A 13 -4.63 -15.18 -8.11
C ARG A 13 -4.75 -13.69 -8.39
N SER A 14 -3.71 -13.10 -8.99
CA SER A 14 -3.83 -11.84 -9.70
C SER A 14 -4.70 -12.06 -10.95
N ARG A 15 -5.72 -11.21 -11.12
CA ARG A 15 -6.55 -11.19 -12.33
C ARG A 15 -6.15 -9.95 -13.13
N GLN A 16 -5.71 -10.15 -14.36
CA GLN A 16 -5.59 -9.04 -15.32
C GLN A 16 -6.99 -8.63 -15.76
N THR A 17 -7.32 -7.35 -15.59
CA THR A 17 -8.57 -6.75 -16.05
C THR A 17 -8.29 -5.78 -17.19
N PHE A 18 -9.27 -5.53 -18.05
CA PHE A 18 -9.14 -4.48 -19.05
C PHE A 18 -9.15 -3.11 -18.36
N ARG A 19 -8.49 -2.10 -18.94
CA ARG A 19 -8.44 -0.74 -18.37
C ARG A 19 -9.84 -0.15 -18.11
N GLN A 20 -10.84 -0.58 -18.88
CA GLN A 20 -12.24 -0.15 -18.81
C GLN A 20 -12.94 -0.66 -17.54
N ASP A 21 -12.48 -1.78 -16.99
CA ASP A 21 -13.06 -2.43 -15.82
C ASP A 21 -12.35 -2.02 -14.51
N MET A 22 -11.30 -1.19 -14.60
CA MET A 22 -10.58 -0.69 -13.43
C MET A 22 -11.35 0.48 -12.80
N PRO A 23 -11.29 0.63 -11.47
CA PRO A 23 -11.73 1.86 -10.83
C PRO A 23 -10.97 3.07 -11.37
N TYR A 24 -11.66 4.20 -11.46
CA TYR A 24 -11.08 5.46 -11.91
C TYR A 24 -10.94 6.44 -10.75
N LEU A 25 -9.85 7.21 -10.74
CA LEU A 25 -9.67 8.35 -9.85
C LEU A 25 -10.60 9.49 -10.26
N GLN A 26 -10.78 10.48 -9.37
CA GLN A 26 -11.57 11.69 -9.64
C GLN A 26 -11.07 12.46 -10.88
N ASP A 27 -9.79 12.35 -11.20
CA ASP A 27 -9.16 12.97 -12.38
C ASP A 27 -9.39 12.15 -13.68
N GLY A 28 -10.19 11.08 -13.65
CA GLY A 28 -10.49 10.22 -14.81
C GLY A 28 -9.40 9.19 -15.16
N ARG A 29 -8.33 9.09 -14.38
CA ARG A 29 -7.25 8.11 -14.59
C ARG A 29 -7.63 6.74 -14.02
N PRO A 30 -7.44 5.62 -14.75
CA PRO A 30 -7.66 4.29 -14.19
C PRO A 30 -6.58 3.96 -13.15
N VAL A 31 -6.95 3.22 -12.11
CA VAL A 31 -6.02 2.72 -11.09
C VAL A 31 -5.12 1.62 -11.68
N ASP A 32 -3.82 1.63 -11.34
CA ASP A 32 -2.86 0.63 -11.82
C ASP A 32 -3.01 -0.74 -11.14
N MET A 33 -3.33 -0.76 -9.83
CA MET A 33 -3.45 -1.99 -9.04
C MET A 33 -4.49 -1.86 -7.93
N VAL A 34 -5.32 -2.90 -7.78
CA VAL A 34 -6.32 -2.99 -6.70
C VAL A 34 -5.91 -4.11 -5.73
N LEU A 35 -5.67 -3.73 -4.48
CA LEU A 35 -5.35 -4.67 -3.40
C LEU A 35 -6.63 -5.10 -2.68
N ASN A 36 -6.77 -6.41 -2.43
CA ASN A 36 -7.88 -6.93 -1.62
C ASN A 36 -7.62 -6.65 -0.12
N PRO A 37 -8.48 -5.88 0.57
CA PRO A 37 -8.28 -5.54 1.98
C PRO A 37 -8.31 -6.75 2.91
N LEU A 38 -8.88 -7.90 2.51
CA LEU A 38 -8.87 -9.13 3.31
C LEU A 38 -7.54 -9.89 3.25
N GLY A 39 -6.72 -9.65 2.21
CA GLY A 39 -5.37 -10.20 2.10
C GLY A 39 -4.30 -9.39 2.85
N VAL A 40 -4.64 -8.14 3.18
CA VAL A 40 -3.77 -7.17 3.84
C VAL A 40 -3.45 -7.58 5.29
N PRO A 41 -4.40 -7.79 6.20
CA PRO A 41 -4.06 -8.13 7.59
C PRO A 41 -3.44 -9.52 7.76
N SER A 42 -3.61 -10.43 6.79
CA SER A 42 -3.08 -11.80 6.89
C SER A 42 -1.61 -11.94 6.45
N ARG A 43 -1.09 -11.03 5.62
CA ARG A 43 0.27 -11.14 5.03
C ARG A 43 0.99 -9.80 4.82
N MET A 44 0.36 -8.66 5.09
CA MET A 44 0.97 -7.34 4.90
C MET A 44 1.65 -6.89 6.18
N ASN A 45 2.94 -6.61 6.07
CA ASN A 45 3.67 -5.93 7.13
C ASN A 45 3.22 -4.46 7.14
N VAL A 46 3.09 -3.84 8.31
CA VAL A 46 2.80 -2.41 8.49
C VAL A 46 3.69 -1.53 7.61
N GLY A 47 4.92 -1.97 7.33
CA GLY A 47 5.84 -1.31 6.38
C GLY A 47 5.26 -1.08 4.97
N GLN A 48 4.41 -1.97 4.44
CA GLN A 48 3.81 -1.78 3.11
C GLN A 48 2.72 -0.68 3.13
N ILE A 49 2.04 -0.47 4.27
CA ILE A 49 1.12 0.67 4.44
C ILE A 49 1.90 1.98 4.40
N PHE A 50 3.02 2.03 5.12
CA PHE A 50 3.89 3.20 5.15
C PHE A 50 4.53 3.48 3.79
N GLU A 51 4.95 2.45 3.05
CA GLU A 51 5.46 2.58 1.68
C GLU A 51 4.42 3.17 0.73
N CYS A 52 3.19 2.65 0.72
CA CYS A 52 2.12 3.21 -0.12
C CYS A 52 1.82 4.67 0.24
N SER A 53 1.82 5.00 1.53
CA SER A 53 1.56 6.36 2.02
C SER A 53 2.66 7.34 1.62
N LEU A 54 3.93 6.93 1.76
CA LEU A 54 5.08 7.72 1.30
C LEU A 54 5.13 7.82 -0.23
N GLY A 55 4.77 6.75 -0.95
CA GLY A 55 4.66 6.77 -2.41
C GLY A 55 3.63 7.78 -2.89
N LEU A 56 2.48 7.88 -2.20
CA LEU A 56 1.48 8.91 -2.47
C LEU A 56 2.03 10.32 -2.22
N ALA A 57 2.68 10.55 -1.08
CA ALA A 57 3.30 11.84 -0.75
C ALA A 57 4.39 12.22 -1.77
N GLY A 58 5.29 11.29 -2.09
CA GLY A 58 6.36 11.48 -3.07
C GLY A 58 5.85 11.74 -4.49
N GLY A 59 4.77 11.07 -4.90
CA GLY A 59 4.12 11.34 -6.18
C GLY A 59 3.45 12.72 -6.26
N LEU A 60 3.03 13.29 -5.12
CA LEU A 60 2.50 14.65 -5.05
C LEU A 60 3.60 15.71 -5.00
N LEU A 61 4.71 15.41 -4.30
CA LEU A 61 5.85 16.31 -4.12
C LEU A 61 6.92 16.19 -5.23
N ASP A 62 6.70 15.31 -6.22
CA ASP A 62 7.67 14.89 -7.24
C ASP A 62 9.05 14.51 -6.65
N ARG A 63 9.02 13.73 -5.57
CA ARG A 63 10.21 13.42 -4.77
C ARG A 63 10.38 11.92 -4.57
N HIS A 64 11.59 11.44 -4.86
CA HIS A 64 11.99 10.06 -4.61
C HIS A 64 12.80 9.97 -3.31
N SER A 65 12.21 9.39 -2.29
CA SER A 65 12.86 9.21 -0.98
C SER A 65 13.44 7.80 -0.86
N ARG A 66 14.74 7.70 -0.57
CA ARG A 66 15.35 6.45 -0.10
C ARG A 66 15.26 6.42 1.42
N ILE A 67 14.45 5.51 1.95
CA ILE A 67 14.27 5.32 3.38
C ILE A 67 14.98 4.04 3.84
N ALA A 68 15.49 4.08 5.07
CA ALA A 68 15.93 2.87 5.76
C ALA A 68 14.72 1.94 5.97
N PRO A 69 14.94 0.61 6.16
CA PRO A 69 13.87 -0.31 6.50
C PRO A 69 13.07 0.23 7.69
N PHE A 70 11.74 0.20 7.58
CA PHE A 70 10.86 0.58 8.67
C PHE A 70 11.10 -0.36 9.86
N ASP A 71 11.87 0.10 10.84
CA ASP A 71 12.24 -0.65 12.03
C ASP A 71 11.97 0.20 13.26
N GLU A 72 11.00 -0.22 14.07
CA GLU A 72 10.64 0.44 15.32
C GLU A 72 11.63 0.15 16.45
N ARG A 73 12.65 -0.69 16.22
CA ARG A 73 13.67 -1.02 17.23
C ARG A 73 14.62 0.13 17.56
N TYR A 74 14.79 1.09 16.65
CA TYR A 74 15.72 2.21 16.86
C TYR A 74 15.06 3.38 17.60
N GLU A 75 13.80 3.68 17.28
CA GLU A 75 13.01 4.71 17.95
C GLU A 75 11.52 4.40 17.77
N GLN A 76 10.75 4.55 18.85
CA GLN A 76 9.31 4.33 18.83
C GLN A 76 8.64 5.29 17.85
N GLU A 77 7.81 4.76 16.95
CA GLU A 77 7.08 5.51 15.93
C GLU A 77 7.93 6.31 14.91
N ALA A 78 9.23 6.08 14.79
CA ALA A 78 10.07 6.82 13.83
C ALA A 78 9.57 6.75 12.39
N SER A 79 9.20 5.54 11.94
CA SER A 79 8.57 5.29 10.64
C SER A 79 7.31 6.13 10.45
N ARG A 80 6.48 6.21 11.50
CA ARG A 80 5.23 6.97 11.50
C ARG A 80 5.51 8.46 11.40
N LYS A 81 6.40 9.00 12.24
CA LYS A 81 6.76 10.43 12.23
C LYS A 81 7.22 10.88 10.85
N LEU A 82 8.08 10.09 10.21
CA LEU A 82 8.59 10.37 8.87
C LEU A 82 7.47 10.39 7.82
N VAL A 83 6.64 9.33 7.77
CA VAL A 83 5.54 9.22 6.80
C VAL A 83 4.53 10.36 6.96
N PHE A 84 4.15 10.66 8.21
CA PHE A 84 3.18 11.72 8.50
C PHE A 84 3.72 13.11 8.16
N SER A 85 5.02 13.37 8.38
CA SER A 85 5.65 14.64 8.00
C SER A 85 5.56 14.87 6.48
N GLU A 86 5.93 13.87 5.67
CA GLU A 86 5.88 13.97 4.21
C GLU A 86 4.45 14.14 3.70
N LEU A 87 3.49 13.40 4.27
CA LEU A 87 2.07 13.57 3.94
C LEU A 87 1.55 14.96 4.30
N TYR A 88 1.99 15.52 5.42
CA TYR A 88 1.59 16.85 5.87
C TYR A 88 2.11 17.93 4.90
N GLU A 89 3.37 17.83 4.47
CA GLU A 89 3.92 18.73 3.45
C GLU A 89 3.21 18.57 2.10
N ALA A 90 2.94 17.33 1.66
CA ALA A 90 2.16 17.07 0.46
C ALA A 90 0.74 17.66 0.54
N SER A 91 0.12 17.61 1.73
CA SER A 91 -1.20 18.20 1.96
C SER A 91 -1.18 19.73 1.85
N LYS A 92 -0.12 20.40 2.29
CA LYS A 92 0.00 21.87 2.18
C LYS A 92 0.10 22.34 0.74
N GLN A 93 0.76 21.58 -0.13
CA GLN A 93 0.88 21.95 -1.55
C GLN A 93 -0.44 21.82 -2.33
N ARG A 94 -1.44 21.13 -1.76
CA ARG A 94 -2.76 20.92 -2.35
C ARG A 94 -3.82 21.90 -1.85
N ALA A 95 -3.47 22.83 -0.95
CA ALA A 95 -4.33 23.91 -0.45
C ALA A 95 -4.00 25.23 -1.16
#